data_AF-A0A9X2XFH8-F1
#
_entry.id   AF-A0A9X2XFH8-F1
#
_cell.length_a   1.000
_cell.length_b   1.000
_cell.length_c   1.000
_cell.angle_alpha   90.00
_cell.angle_beta   90.00
_cell.angle_gamma   90.00
#
_symmetry.space_group_name_H-M   'P 1'
#
loop_
_entity.id
_entity.type
_entity.pdbx_description
1 polymer ?
#
loop_
_entity_poly.entity_id
_entity_poly.type
_entity_poly.pdbx_seq_one_letter_code
_entity_poly.pdbx_strand_id
1 'polypeptide(L)'
;MDAHFIIDRNSARCEAFDDDSFIGQLHEAQIVAHDEYWQLEWALYQLATPKHFTQELSQKVFRIFSFSSHALASHFDRKDSFKIRNLKRKQVYEFRFRFKLVFEGFFAQKMPSPDYFSEVNPLLLGSSDD
;
A
#
# COMPACT_ATOMS: atom_id res chain seq x y z
N MET A 1 2.71 -16.55 -2.56
CA MET A 1 3.38 -15.26 -2.30
C MET A 1 3.59 -15.18 -0.79
N ASP A 2 4.72 -14.67 -0.30
CA ASP A 2 4.96 -14.50 1.15
C ASP A 2 4.61 -13.07 1.56
N ALA A 3 3.59 -12.90 2.40
CA ALA A 3 3.10 -11.59 2.81
C ALA A 3 4.13 -10.79 3.61
N HIS A 4 4.94 -11.44 4.45
CA HIS A 4 5.97 -10.75 5.23
C HIS A 4 7.07 -10.22 4.31
N PHE A 5 7.51 -11.02 3.35
CA PHE A 5 8.46 -10.60 2.32
C PHE A 5 7.95 -9.40 1.51
N ILE A 6 6.66 -9.37 1.14
CA ILE A 6 6.07 -8.23 0.42
C ILE A 6 6.10 -6.94 1.25
N ILE A 7 5.89 -7.02 2.57
CA ILE A 7 6.04 -5.85 3.45
C ILE A 7 7.51 -5.43 3.52
N ASP A 8 8.43 -6.38 3.68
CA ASP A 8 9.86 -6.09 3.82
C ASP A 8 10.43 -5.43 2.56
N ARG A 9 10.05 -5.89 1.35
CA ARG A 9 10.49 -5.26 0.09
C ARG A 9 9.99 -3.85 -0.12
N ASN A 10 8.93 -3.44 0.58
CA ASN A 10 8.42 -2.06 0.57
C ASN A 10 9.00 -1.18 1.70
N SER A 11 9.84 -1.73 2.57
CA SER A 11 10.38 -1.01 3.71
C SER A 11 11.86 -0.69 3.46
N ALA A 12 12.18 0.56 3.13
CA ALA A 12 13.55 1.04 2.85
C ALA A 12 14.58 0.85 3.99
N ARG A 13 14.17 0.31 5.14
CA ARG A 13 15.03 -0.06 6.25
C ARG A 13 15.25 -1.58 6.38
N CYS A 14 14.80 -2.36 5.39
CA CYS A 14 14.99 -3.80 5.35
C CYS A 14 15.95 -4.14 4.20
N GLU A 15 16.76 -5.19 4.38
CA GLU A 15 17.68 -5.66 3.33
C GLU A 15 16.94 -6.15 2.08
N ALA A 16 15.71 -6.62 2.25
CA ALA A 16 14.86 -7.06 1.14
C ALA A 16 14.23 -5.89 0.35
N PHE A 17 14.48 -4.63 0.73
CA PHE A 17 13.97 -3.47 0.01
C PHE A 17 14.33 -3.55 -1.47
N ASP A 18 13.36 -3.23 -2.31
CA ASP A 18 13.45 -3.39 -3.74
C ASP A 18 12.99 -2.11 -4.42
N ASP A 19 13.83 -1.55 -5.29
CA ASP A 19 13.50 -0.35 -6.07
C ASP A 19 12.31 -0.59 -7.02
N ASP A 20 12.05 -1.86 -7.37
CA ASP A 20 10.88 -2.27 -8.14
C ASP A 20 9.62 -2.51 -7.29
N SER A 21 9.69 -2.31 -5.96
CA SER A 21 8.49 -2.35 -5.10
C SER A 21 7.58 -1.14 -5.31
N PHE A 22 6.36 -1.18 -4.76
CA PHE A 22 5.45 -0.02 -4.78
C PHE A 22 6.10 1.24 -4.19
N ILE A 23 6.80 1.14 -3.07
CA ILE A 23 7.50 2.27 -2.45
C ILE A 23 8.68 2.74 -3.30
N GLY A 24 9.48 1.82 -3.85
CA GLY A 24 10.59 2.18 -4.75
C GLY A 24 10.09 2.95 -5.98
N GLN A 25 9.09 2.40 -6.67
CA GLN A 25 8.47 3.02 -7.85
C GLN A 25 7.76 4.35 -7.53
N LEU A 26 7.13 4.47 -6.34
CA LEU A 26 6.54 5.74 -5.90
C LEU A 26 7.59 6.80 -5.62
N HIS A 27 8.73 6.43 -5.02
CA HIS A 27 9.80 7.35 -4.68
C HIS A 27 10.58 7.80 -5.93
N GLU A 28 11.10 6.85 -6.71
CA GLU A 28 12.05 7.11 -7.80
C GLU A 28 11.34 7.55 -9.09
N ALA A 29 10.33 6.80 -9.51
CA ALA A 29 9.64 7.04 -10.78
C ALA A 29 8.43 7.99 -10.63
N GLN A 30 8.04 8.30 -9.38
CA GLN A 30 6.84 9.08 -9.08
C GLN A 30 5.59 8.47 -9.74
N ILE A 31 5.45 7.16 -9.67
CA ILE A 31 4.30 6.44 -10.21
C ILE A 31 3.56 5.66 -9.14
N VAL A 32 2.27 5.48 -9.34
CA VAL A 32 1.51 4.45 -8.62
C VAL A 32 1.58 3.19 -9.48
N ALA A 33 2.51 2.30 -9.15
CA ALA A 33 2.62 0.99 -9.78
C ALA A 33 1.49 0.09 -9.26
N HIS A 34 0.41 -0.03 -10.03
CA HIS A 34 -0.82 -0.70 -9.61
C HIS A 34 -0.60 -2.17 -9.23
N ASP A 35 0.14 -2.92 -10.03
CA ASP A 35 0.41 -4.34 -9.77
C ASP A 35 1.21 -4.55 -8.48
N GLU A 36 2.20 -3.70 -8.23
CA GLU A 36 2.99 -3.72 -6.99
C GLU A 36 2.16 -3.29 -5.77
N TYR A 37 1.27 -2.30 -5.95
CA TYR A 37 0.33 -1.92 -4.91
C TYR A 37 -0.65 -3.04 -4.60
N TRP A 38 -1.13 -3.80 -5.58
CA TRP A 38 -2.01 -4.95 -5.34
C TRP A 38 -1.33 -6.03 -4.52
N GLN A 39 -0.04 -6.31 -4.74
CA GLN A 39 0.72 -7.23 -3.90
C GLN A 39 0.80 -6.72 -2.46
N LEU A 40 1.13 -5.43 -2.29
CA LEU A 40 1.21 -4.79 -0.97
C LEU A 40 -0.13 -4.83 -0.23
N GLU A 41 -1.22 -4.48 -0.91
CA GLU A 41 -2.56 -4.58 -0.34
C GLU A 41 -2.91 -6.02 0.04
N TRP A 42 -2.66 -6.98 -0.84
CA TRP A 42 -2.88 -8.40 -0.55
C TRP A 42 -2.14 -8.83 0.72
N ALA A 43 -0.87 -8.44 0.87
CA ALA A 43 -0.08 -8.74 2.06
C ALA A 43 -0.69 -8.14 3.34
N LEU A 44 -1.23 -6.92 3.27
CA LEU A 44 -1.93 -6.31 4.41
C LEU A 44 -3.17 -7.12 4.80
N TYR A 45 -3.96 -7.62 3.83
CA TYR A 45 -5.11 -8.49 4.14
C TYR A 45 -4.68 -9.79 4.82
N GLN A 46 -3.61 -10.44 4.36
CA GLN A 46 -3.12 -11.68 4.98
C GLN A 46 -2.60 -11.48 6.41
N LEU A 47 -2.03 -10.30 6.69
CA LEU A 47 -1.36 -10.01 7.95
C LEU A 47 -2.24 -9.26 8.96
N ALA A 48 -3.44 -8.83 8.59
CA ALA A 48 -4.38 -8.10 9.45
C ALA A 48 -5.12 -9.01 10.45
N THR A 49 -4.40 -9.93 11.11
CA THR A 49 -4.94 -10.82 12.13
C THR A 49 -4.13 -10.72 13.43
N PRO A 50 -4.74 -11.00 14.60
CA PRO A 50 -4.03 -10.92 15.88
C PRO A 50 -2.77 -11.79 15.96
N LYS A 51 -2.72 -12.90 15.20
CA LYS A 51 -1.57 -13.82 15.14
C LYS A 51 -0.33 -13.16 14.55
N HIS A 52 -0.50 -12.30 13.55
CA HIS A 52 0.60 -11.70 12.79
C HIS A 52 0.91 -10.27 13.24
N PHE A 53 0.01 -9.62 13.97
CA PHE A 53 0.13 -8.23 14.38
C PHE A 53 1.18 -8.04 15.50
N THR A 54 2.44 -7.93 15.11
CA THR A 54 3.56 -7.64 16.01
C THR A 54 3.96 -6.17 15.94
N GLN A 55 4.61 -5.65 16.99
CA GLN A 55 5.12 -4.28 17.00
C GLN A 55 6.07 -4.00 15.82
N GLU A 56 6.93 -4.96 15.49
CA GLU A 56 7.86 -4.83 14.36
C GLU A 56 7.12 -4.69 13.04
N LEU A 57 6.13 -5.57 12.80
CA LEU A 57 5.30 -5.49 11.60
C LEU A 57 4.56 -4.16 11.52
N SER A 58 3.91 -3.74 12.62
CA SER A 58 3.18 -2.47 12.66
C SER A 58 4.09 -1.28 12.36
N GLN A 59 5.35 -1.29 12.83
CA GLN A 59 6.31 -0.24 12.50
C GLN A 59 6.68 -0.21 11.01
N LYS A 60 6.90 -1.38 10.40
CA LYS A 60 7.19 -1.48 8.95
C LYS A 60 6.02 -0.95 8.13
N VAL A 61 4.81 -1.42 8.42
CA VAL A 61 3.58 -0.96 7.74
C VAL A 61 3.33 0.53 7.95
N PHE A 62 3.59 1.06 9.16
CA PHE A 62 3.45 2.48 9.44
C PHE A 62 4.42 3.35 8.64
N ARG A 63 5.65 2.90 8.41
CA ARG A 63 6.61 3.63 7.57
C ARG A 63 6.15 3.71 6.12
N ILE A 64 5.67 2.59 5.58
CA ILE A 64 5.07 2.53 4.23
C ILE A 64 3.90 3.52 4.16
N PHE A 65 2.96 3.43 5.11
CA PHE A 65 1.81 4.34 5.20
C PHE A 65 2.21 5.81 5.26
N SER A 66 3.14 6.15 6.15
CA SER A 66 3.56 7.52 6.42
C SER A 66 4.24 8.14 5.20
N PHE A 67 5.17 7.42 4.57
CA PHE A 67 5.85 7.88 3.36
C PHE A 67 4.86 8.09 2.22
N SER A 68 4.05 7.08 1.90
CA SER A 68 3.10 7.18 0.79
C SER A 68 2.05 8.25 1.01
N SER A 69 1.56 8.42 2.24
CA SER A 69 0.63 9.49 2.58
C SER A 69 1.24 10.88 2.37
N HIS A 70 2.52 11.04 2.73
CA HIS A 70 3.27 12.27 2.48
C HIS A 70 3.42 12.53 0.98
N ALA A 71 3.88 11.54 0.20
CA ALA A 71 4.00 11.63 -1.26
C ALA A 71 2.67 11.98 -1.95
N LEU A 72 1.58 11.34 -1.52
CA LEU A 72 0.22 11.63 -2.01
C LEU A 72 -0.22 13.06 -1.64
N ALA A 73 0.11 13.55 -0.44
CA ALA A 73 -0.17 14.93 -0.05
C ALA A 73 0.62 15.94 -0.89
N SER A 74 1.92 15.70 -1.08
CA SER A 74 2.80 16.50 -1.93
C SER A 74 2.33 16.60 -3.38
N HIS A 75 1.76 15.53 -3.95
CA HIS A 75 1.13 15.60 -5.28
C HIS A 75 0.07 16.71 -5.38
N PHE A 76 -0.72 16.92 -4.32
CA PHE A 76 -1.78 17.93 -4.30
C PHE A 76 -1.31 19.33 -3.90
N ASP A 77 -0.13 19.48 -3.32
CA ASP A 77 0.46 20.77 -3.03
C ASP A 77 0.99 21.42 -4.33
N ARG A 78 0.56 22.65 -4.60
CA ARG A 78 1.01 23.44 -5.75
C ARG A 78 2.44 23.96 -5.58
N LYS A 79 2.95 24.01 -4.34
CA LYS A 79 4.30 24.45 -4.01
C LYS A 79 5.31 23.31 -3.97
N ASP A 80 4.83 22.06 -4.03
CA ASP A 80 5.68 20.88 -4.03
C ASP A 80 5.93 20.39 -5.47
N SER A 81 7.17 20.01 -5.74
CA SER A 81 7.63 19.51 -7.04
C SER A 81 7.27 18.04 -7.28
N PHE A 82 6.91 17.29 -6.24
CA PHE A 82 6.50 15.90 -6.37
C PHE A 82 5.15 15.79 -7.07
N LYS A 83 5.09 14.99 -8.13
CA LYS A 83 3.88 14.75 -8.90
C LYS A 83 3.83 13.31 -9.38
N ILE A 84 2.81 12.57 -8.96
CA ILE A 84 2.45 11.28 -9.56
C ILE A 84 2.19 11.46 -11.06
N ARG A 85 2.97 10.76 -11.89
CA ARG A 85 3.06 11.01 -13.34
C ARG A 85 2.12 10.15 -14.18
N ASN A 86 1.75 8.96 -13.69
CA ASN A 86 1.02 7.96 -14.45
C ASN A 86 -0.50 7.94 -14.17
N LEU A 87 -1.02 8.84 -13.33
CA LEU A 87 -2.44 8.92 -12.98
C LEU A 87 -2.99 10.33 -13.19
N LYS A 88 -4.24 10.42 -13.63
CA LYS A 88 -4.99 11.69 -13.64
C LYS A 88 -5.38 12.06 -12.20
N ARG A 89 -5.59 13.35 -11.95
CA ARG A 89 -5.96 13.90 -10.63
C ARG A 89 -7.10 13.12 -9.93
N LYS A 90 -8.16 12.76 -10.67
CA LYS A 90 -9.29 11.97 -10.14
C LYS A 90 -8.85 10.58 -9.66
N GLN A 91 -8.03 9.90 -10.45
CA GLN A 91 -7.49 8.58 -10.10
C GLN A 91 -6.57 8.65 -8.88
N VAL A 92 -5.80 9.73 -8.72
CA VAL A 92 -4.99 9.93 -7.49
C VAL A 92 -5.88 10.11 -6.26
N TYR A 93 -7.02 10.80 -6.37
CA TYR A 93 -7.97 10.89 -5.25
C TYR A 93 -8.59 9.54 -4.89
N GLU A 94 -9.01 8.76 -5.90
CA GLU A 94 -9.57 7.42 -5.72
C GLU A 94 -8.54 6.48 -5.08
N PHE A 95 -7.31 6.49 -5.59
CA PHE A 95 -6.20 5.72 -5.03
C PHE A 95 -5.89 6.13 -3.58
N ARG A 96 -5.78 7.44 -3.28
CA ARG A 96 -5.53 7.93 -1.92
C ARG A 96 -6.61 7.46 -0.95
N PHE A 97 -7.86 7.46 -1.37
CA PHE A 97 -8.98 6.98 -0.56
C PHE A 97 -8.85 5.49 -0.26
N ARG A 98 -8.60 4.65 -1.29
CA ARG A 98 -8.35 3.22 -1.12
C ARG A 98 -7.16 2.96 -0.20
N PHE A 99 -6.02 3.58 -0.49
CA PHE A 99 -4.79 3.47 0.27
C PHE A 99 -5.03 3.75 1.75
N LYS A 100 -5.70 4.87 2.06
CA LYS A 100 -6.03 5.24 3.44
C LYS A 100 -6.86 4.15 4.13
N LEU A 101 -7.96 3.70 3.51
CA LEU A 101 -8.87 2.73 4.12
C LEU A 101 -8.23 1.36 4.33
N VAL A 102 -7.42 0.88 3.39
CA VAL A 102 -6.71 -0.40 3.50
C VAL A 102 -5.74 -0.38 4.68
N PHE A 103 -4.94 0.67 4.81
CA PHE A 103 -3.97 0.78 5.91
C PHE A 103 -4.66 1.03 7.26
N GLU A 104 -5.69 1.87 7.32
CA GLU A 104 -6.50 2.04 8.54
C GLU A 104 -7.14 0.70 8.96
N GLY A 105 -7.66 -0.06 8.00
CA GLY A 105 -8.18 -1.41 8.23
C GLY A 105 -7.14 -2.37 8.80
N PHE A 106 -5.91 -2.33 8.28
CA PHE A 106 -4.81 -3.13 8.81
C PHE A 106 -4.50 -2.79 10.27
N PHE A 107 -4.33 -1.50 10.60
CA PHE A 107 -4.04 -1.09 11.98
C PHE A 107 -5.20 -1.36 12.94
N ALA A 108 -6.43 -1.28 12.46
CA ALA A 108 -7.62 -1.63 13.22
C ALA A 108 -7.88 -3.15 13.28
N GLN A 109 -7.09 -3.97 12.58
CA GLN A 109 -7.32 -5.40 12.38
C GLN A 109 -8.75 -5.70 11.88
N LYS A 110 -9.26 -4.80 11.05
CA LYS A 110 -10.60 -4.86 10.45
C LYS A 110 -10.50 -4.35 9.02
N MET A 111 -10.11 -5.25 8.12
CA MET A 111 -9.97 -4.92 6.69
C MET A 111 -11.33 -4.54 6.08
N PRO A 112 -11.38 -3.56 5.16
CA PRO A 112 -12.57 -3.31 4.38
C PRO A 112 -12.93 -4.54 3.54
N SER A 113 -14.21 -4.70 3.20
CA SER A 113 -14.61 -5.74 2.25
C SER A 113 -14.10 -5.39 0.85
N PRO A 114 -13.52 -6.33 0.08
CA PRO A 114 -12.95 -6.02 -1.24
C PRO A 114 -13.94 -5.41 -2.25
N ASP A 115 -15.23 -5.74 -2.12
CA ASP A 115 -16.34 -5.21 -2.94
C ASP A 115 -16.70 -3.74 -2.65
N TYR A 116 -16.12 -3.15 -1.59
CA TYR A 116 -16.27 -1.73 -1.29
C TYR A 116 -15.61 -0.83 -2.35
N PHE A 117 -14.60 -1.34 -3.05
CA PHE A 117 -13.87 -0.60 -4.06
C PHE A 117 -14.41 -0.86 -5.46
N SER A 118 -14.43 0.17 -6.32
CA SER A 118 -14.90 0.04 -7.71
C SER A 118 -14.06 -0.92 -8.56
N GLU A 119 -12.77 -1.00 -8.26
CA GLU A 119 -11.84 -1.95 -8.87
C GLU A 119 -11.40 -2.92 -7.77
N VAL A 120 -11.69 -4.21 -7.92
CA VAL A 120 -11.31 -5.21 -6.92
C VAL A 120 -9.87 -5.65 -7.17
N ASN A 121 -9.07 -5.79 -6.10
CA ASN A 121 -7.74 -6.37 -6.23
C ASN A 121 -7.90 -7.86 -6.60
N PRO A 122 -7.44 -8.30 -7.79
CA PRO A 122 -7.66 -9.67 -8.26
C PRO A 122 -7.02 -10.71 -7.34
N LEU A 123 -5.97 -10.35 -6.60
CA LEU A 123 -5.30 -11.23 -5.64
C LEU A 123 -6.16 -11.57 -4.42
N LEU A 124 -7.24 -10.81 -4.16
CA LEU A 124 -8.19 -11.06 -3.06
C LEU A 124 -9.38 -11.93 -3.48
N LEU A 125 -9.58 -12.17 -4.78
CA LEU A 125 -10.71 -12.95 -5.31
C LEU A 125 -10.51 -14.46 -5.21
N GLY A 126 -9.28 -14.93 -4.93
CA GLY A 126 -8.92 -16.34 -4.83
C GLY A 126 -8.68 -16.85 -3.40
N SER A 127 -8.95 -16.03 -2.38
CA SER A 127 -8.73 -16.35 -0.96
C SER A 127 -10.00 -16.69 -0.19
N SER A 128 -11.11 -16.94 -0.90
CA SER A 128 -12.33 -17.53 -0.33
C SER A 128 -12.30 -19.04 -0.48
N ASP A 129 -11.46 -19.69 0.31
CA ASP A 129 -11.56 -21.11 0.69
C ASP A 129 -10.69 -21.29 1.96
N ASP A 130 -11.33 -21.13 3.12
CA ASP A 130 -11.13 -21.90 4.36
C ASP A 130 -12.17 -21.48 5.42
#